data_AF-A0A1C5HDQ9-F1
#
_entry.id   AF-A0A1C5HDQ9-F1
#
_cell.length_a   1.000
_cell.length_b   1.000
_cell.length_c   1.000
_cell.angle_alpha   90.00
_cell.angle_beta   90.00
_cell.angle_gamma   90.00
#
_symmetry.space_group_name_H-M   'P 1'
#
loop_
_entity.id
_entity.type
_entity.pdbx_description
1 polymer ?
#
loop_
_entity_poly.entity_id
_entity_poly.type
_entity_poly.pdbx_seq_one_letter_code
_entity_poly.pdbx_strand_id
1 'polypeptide(L)'
;MRTPANPVTAATATTVTAGTAVATGATVTAPASIAPAPIPVTPVGVPIAATAGVVPTRRTRPGRLLGTFALLTAMIAAVLVGPSVVAPRLTDPASAAVYGSCTMSRCADARTARSGWSAKGFPTSRGWYAWSGGLSNFAGGQFHNYEGQLPAGATYHEYDVYPRVSGAARDAYRIVVNRSTGATWFSPDHYANFYRI
;
A
#
# COMPACT_ATOMS: atom_id res chain seq x y z
N MET A 1 55.80 21.18 46.46
CA MET A 1 54.34 21.24 46.23
C MET A 1 53.92 19.96 45.54
N ARG A 2 53.26 19.05 46.27
CA ARG A 2 52.86 17.71 45.81
C ARG A 2 51.33 17.66 45.82
N THR A 3 50.76 17.34 44.67
CA THR A 3 49.33 17.16 44.39
C THR A 3 48.75 15.98 45.19
N PRO A 4 47.56 16.09 45.80
CA PRO A 4 46.90 14.93 46.40
C PRO A 4 46.15 14.10 45.34
N ALA A 5 46.29 12.78 45.46
CA ALA A 5 45.58 11.77 44.68
C ALA A 5 44.13 11.57 45.16
N ASN A 6 43.25 11.27 44.21
CA ASN A 6 41.81 11.08 44.39
C ASN A 6 41.50 9.58 44.63
N PRO A 7 40.74 9.18 45.67
CA PRO A 7 40.43 7.77 45.91
C PRO A 7 39.28 7.26 45.02
N VAL A 8 39.52 6.08 44.42
CA VAL A 8 38.58 5.33 43.58
C VAL A 8 37.52 4.69 44.49
N THR A 9 36.24 4.97 44.23
CA THR A 9 35.11 4.35 44.95
C THR A 9 34.68 3.09 44.21
N ALA A 10 34.73 1.95 44.89
CA ALA A 10 34.26 0.66 44.40
C ALA A 10 32.72 0.62 44.39
N ALA A 11 32.13 0.23 43.26
CA ALA A 11 30.70 -0.03 43.13
C ALA A 11 30.44 -1.54 43.24
N THR A 12 29.55 -1.88 44.17
CA THR A 12 29.10 -3.22 44.55
C THR A 12 28.31 -3.89 43.43
N ALA A 13 28.72 -5.11 43.05
CA ALA A 13 27.96 -5.98 42.16
C ALA A 13 26.75 -6.57 42.91
N THR A 14 25.54 -6.33 42.37
CA THR A 14 24.31 -6.99 42.83
C THR A 14 23.94 -8.10 41.85
N THR A 15 24.04 -9.34 42.31
CA THR A 15 23.61 -10.56 41.61
C THR A 15 22.09 -10.64 41.60
N VAL A 16 21.47 -10.72 40.42
CA VAL A 16 20.02 -11.01 40.29
C VAL A 16 19.85 -12.49 39.92
N THR A 17 19.24 -13.23 40.84
CA THR A 17 18.88 -14.64 40.70
C THR A 17 17.72 -14.82 39.73
N ALA A 18 17.87 -15.76 38.80
CA ALA A 18 16.84 -16.19 37.85
C ALA A 18 15.69 -16.91 38.56
N GLY A 19 14.47 -16.40 38.39
CA GLY A 19 13.22 -17.05 38.80
C GLY A 19 12.50 -17.66 37.60
N THR A 20 12.48 -18.98 37.56
CA THR A 20 11.73 -19.80 36.60
C THR A 20 10.23 -19.68 36.88
N ALA A 21 9.45 -19.20 35.92
CA ALA A 21 7.99 -19.31 35.95
C ALA A 21 7.52 -20.12 34.73
N VAL A 22 7.09 -21.36 35.00
CA VAL A 22 6.40 -22.24 34.07
C VAL A 22 4.94 -21.77 34.00
N ALA A 23 4.51 -21.30 32.82
CA ALA A 23 3.10 -21.05 32.53
C ALA A 23 2.55 -22.18 31.66
N THR A 24 1.69 -22.98 32.28
CA THR A 24 0.88 -24.05 31.71
C THR A 24 -0.25 -23.49 30.83
N GLY A 25 -0.42 -24.09 29.65
CA GLY A 25 -1.72 -24.34 29.01
C GLY A 25 -2.62 -23.14 28.68
N ALA A 26 -2.40 -22.52 27.52
CA ALA A 26 -3.45 -21.79 26.80
C ALA A 26 -3.75 -22.53 25.49
N THR A 27 -4.88 -23.23 25.45
CA THR A 27 -5.48 -23.76 24.22
C THR A 27 -5.86 -22.61 23.32
N VAL A 28 -5.18 -22.48 22.18
CA VAL A 28 -5.52 -21.53 21.12
C VAL A 28 -6.66 -22.13 20.29
N THR A 29 -7.87 -21.63 20.50
CA THR A 29 -8.99 -21.86 19.59
C THR A 29 -8.74 -21.04 18.32
N ALA A 30 -8.60 -21.73 17.18
CA ALA A 30 -8.45 -21.09 15.87
C ALA A 30 -9.71 -20.27 15.53
N PRO A 31 -9.58 -19.04 14.99
CA PRO A 31 -10.74 -18.35 14.44
C PRO A 31 -11.22 -19.04 13.15
N ALA A 32 -12.54 -19.20 13.05
CA ALA A 32 -13.21 -19.77 11.90
C ALA A 32 -12.83 -19.03 10.61
N SER A 33 -12.51 -19.81 9.57
CA SER A 33 -12.22 -19.35 8.23
C SER A 33 -13.48 -18.71 7.62
N ILE A 34 -13.52 -17.38 7.54
CA ILE A 34 -14.54 -16.68 6.75
C ILE A 34 -14.16 -16.85 5.28
N ALA A 35 -14.93 -17.68 4.57
CA ALA A 35 -14.83 -17.81 3.12
C ALA A 35 -15.13 -16.44 2.46
N PRO A 36 -14.41 -16.06 1.40
CA PRO A 36 -14.73 -14.87 0.63
C PRO A 36 -16.09 -15.03 -0.06
N ALA A 37 -16.94 -14.02 0.06
CA ALA A 37 -18.22 -13.97 -0.64
C ALA A 37 -17.99 -13.96 -2.17
N PRO A 38 -18.85 -14.63 -2.96
CA PRO A 38 -18.74 -14.60 -4.41
C PRO A 38 -19.00 -13.20 -4.96
N ILE A 39 -18.14 -12.77 -5.88
CA ILE A 39 -18.26 -11.50 -6.61
C ILE A 39 -19.45 -11.61 -7.58
N PRO A 40 -20.40 -10.67 -7.60
CA PRO A 40 -21.46 -10.66 -8.60
C PRO A 40 -20.88 -10.26 -9.96
N VAL A 41 -20.80 -11.23 -10.88
CA VAL A 41 -20.59 -10.97 -12.31
C VAL A 41 -21.91 -10.50 -12.91
N THR A 42 -22.03 -9.20 -13.17
CA THR A 42 -23.12 -8.65 -13.98
C THR A 42 -22.86 -8.96 -15.46
N PRO A 43 -23.78 -9.62 -16.18
CA PRO A 43 -23.65 -9.78 -17.63
C PRO A 43 -23.93 -8.45 -18.33
N VAL A 44 -22.94 -7.96 -19.08
CA VAL A 44 -23.13 -6.86 -20.05
C VAL A 44 -23.82 -7.46 -21.28
N GLY A 45 -25.15 -7.46 -21.27
CA GLY A 45 -25.98 -7.75 -22.44
C GLY A 45 -26.06 -6.51 -23.33
N VAL A 46 -25.31 -6.50 -24.43
CA VAL A 46 -25.50 -5.53 -25.52
C VAL A 46 -26.62 -6.05 -26.42
N PRO A 47 -27.75 -5.34 -26.59
CA PRO A 47 -28.73 -5.72 -27.61
C PRO A 47 -28.20 -5.32 -28.99
N ILE A 48 -27.89 -6.33 -29.81
CA ILE A 48 -27.61 -6.16 -31.23
C ILE A 48 -28.97 -6.04 -31.94
N ALA A 49 -29.39 -4.82 -32.24
CA ALA A 49 -30.57 -4.57 -33.06
C ALA A 49 -30.28 -4.99 -34.51
N ALA A 50 -30.99 -6.02 -34.99
CA ALA A 50 -30.99 -6.44 -36.38
C ALA A 50 -31.71 -5.38 -37.24
N THR A 51 -30.97 -4.73 -38.12
CA THR A 51 -31.50 -3.83 -39.15
C THR A 51 -31.99 -4.63 -40.35
N ALA A 52 -33.31 -4.73 -40.50
CA ALA A 52 -33.94 -5.19 -41.73
C ALA A 52 -33.86 -4.08 -42.79
N GLY A 53 -32.99 -4.26 -43.79
CA GLY A 53 -32.92 -3.40 -44.96
C GLY A 53 -34.07 -3.68 -45.92
N VAL A 54 -35.12 -2.85 -45.85
CA VAL A 54 -36.18 -2.77 -46.88
C VAL A 54 -35.61 -2.08 -48.11
N VAL A 55 -35.77 -2.69 -49.29
CA VAL A 55 -35.40 -2.13 -50.60
C VAL A 55 -36.47 -1.11 -51.03
N PRO A 56 -36.15 0.19 -51.20
CA PRO A 56 -37.07 1.13 -51.82
C PRO A 56 -36.85 1.18 -53.33
N THR A 57 -37.92 0.89 -54.06
CA THR A 57 -38.05 1.05 -55.51
C THR A 57 -37.99 2.52 -55.89
N ARG A 58 -37.23 2.79 -56.96
CA ARG A 58 -36.99 4.11 -57.53
C ARG A 58 -38.28 4.66 -58.16
N ARG A 59 -38.87 5.69 -57.55
CA ARG A 59 -39.86 6.56 -58.22
C ARG A 59 -39.27 7.95 -58.44
N THR A 60 -39.05 8.26 -59.70
CA THR A 60 -38.89 9.63 -60.20
C THR A 60 -40.23 10.34 -60.14
N ARG A 61 -40.24 11.59 -59.64
CA ARG A 61 -40.80 12.74 -60.36
C ARG A 61 -40.44 14.07 -59.70
N PRO A 62 -40.38 15.14 -60.52
CA PRO A 62 -39.72 16.39 -60.20
C PRO A 62 -40.69 17.41 -59.61
N GLY A 63 -40.15 18.43 -58.95
CA GLY A 63 -40.84 19.72 -58.88
C GLY A 63 -40.65 20.47 -57.57
N ARG A 64 -39.95 21.60 -57.71
CA ARG A 64 -40.17 22.88 -57.01
C ARG A 64 -39.79 22.87 -55.53
N LEU A 65 -38.57 23.33 -55.21
CA LEU A 65 -38.31 24.75 -54.90
C LEU A 65 -39.28 25.27 -53.85
N LEU A 66 -38.85 25.30 -52.59
CA LEU A 66 -39.31 26.07 -51.41
C LEU A 66 -39.24 25.19 -50.16
N GLY A 67 -38.07 25.11 -49.53
CA GLY A 67 -37.92 24.39 -48.27
C GLY A 67 -36.54 24.50 -47.59
N THR A 68 -35.64 25.35 -48.09
CA THR A 68 -34.25 25.45 -47.60
C THR A 68 -34.07 26.35 -46.36
N PHE A 69 -35.11 27.04 -45.88
CA PHE A 69 -35.00 27.93 -44.72
C PHE A 69 -35.46 27.33 -43.38
N ALA A 70 -36.22 26.24 -43.38
CA ALA A 70 -36.75 25.65 -42.14
C ALA A 70 -35.83 24.61 -41.48
N LEU A 71 -34.82 24.11 -42.21
CA LEU A 71 -33.90 23.07 -41.72
C LEU A 71 -32.63 23.63 -41.04
N LEU A 72 -32.31 24.91 -41.27
CA LEU A 72 -31.14 25.56 -40.66
C LEU A 72 -31.41 26.09 -39.24
N THR A 73 -32.65 26.46 -38.90
CA THR A 73 -33.01 26.95 -37.57
C THR A 73 -33.15 25.83 -36.53
N ALA A 74 -33.55 24.62 -36.93
CA ALA A 74 -33.67 23.49 -36.01
C ALA A 74 -32.32 22.93 -35.53
N MET A 75 -31.23 23.09 -36.31
CA MET A 75 -29.90 22.60 -35.93
C MET A 75 -29.14 23.53 -34.97
N ILE A 76 -29.52 24.81 -34.85
CA ILE A 76 -28.87 25.77 -33.94
C ILE A 76 -29.40 25.65 -32.50
N ALA A 77 -30.65 25.20 -32.32
CA ALA A 77 -31.27 25.08 -30.99
C ALA A 77 -30.75 23.90 -30.14
N ALA A 78 -30.18 22.86 -30.76
CA ALA A 78 -29.68 21.68 -30.06
C ALA A 78 -28.29 21.87 -29.40
N VAL A 79 -27.57 22.94 -29.72
CA VAL A 79 -26.21 23.20 -29.18
C VAL A 79 -26.27 23.92 -27.82
N LEU A 80 -27.39 24.56 -27.47
CA LEU A 80 -27.50 25.41 -26.28
C LEU A 80 -28.05 24.70 -25.03
N VAL A 81 -28.50 23.45 -25.15
CA VAL A 81 -29.04 22.65 -24.02
C VAL A 81 -28.39 21.26 -23.97
N GLY A 82 -27.09 21.20 -24.23
CA GLY A 82 -26.31 19.98 -23.97
C GLY A 82 -26.21 19.73 -22.46
N PRO A 83 -26.34 18.46 -21.99
CA PRO A 83 -26.06 18.15 -20.60
C PRO A 83 -24.64 18.58 -20.26
N SER A 84 -24.45 19.19 -19.10
CA SER A 84 -23.14 19.61 -18.60
C SER A 84 -22.23 18.40 -18.60
N VAL A 85 -21.27 18.35 -19.52
CA VAL A 85 -20.22 17.33 -19.48
C VAL A 85 -19.34 17.72 -18.31
N VAL A 86 -19.59 17.12 -17.14
CA VAL A 86 -18.69 17.23 -16.00
C VAL A 86 -17.40 16.55 -16.45
N ALA A 87 -16.41 17.34 -16.83
CA ALA A 87 -15.08 16.83 -17.09
C ALA A 87 -14.66 16.01 -15.85
N PRO A 88 -14.18 14.76 -16.02
CA PRO A 88 -13.61 14.03 -14.91
C PRO A 88 -12.56 14.94 -14.29
N ARG A 89 -12.74 15.29 -13.01
CA ARG A 89 -11.65 15.87 -12.23
C ARG A 89 -10.52 14.85 -12.33
N LEU A 90 -9.35 15.22 -12.87
CA LEU A 90 -8.17 14.38 -12.67
C LEU A 90 -8.09 14.16 -11.17
N THR A 91 -8.24 12.91 -10.74
CA THR A 91 -7.91 12.56 -9.35
C THR A 91 -6.47 13.00 -9.16
N ASP A 92 -6.22 13.86 -8.18
CA ASP A 92 -4.86 14.21 -7.80
C ASP A 92 -4.04 12.91 -7.72
N PRO A 93 -2.78 12.89 -8.19
CA PRO A 93 -1.96 11.70 -8.06
C PRO A 93 -2.03 11.26 -6.60
N ALA A 94 -2.30 9.98 -6.36
CA ALA A 94 -2.43 9.45 -5.01
C ALA A 94 -1.14 9.77 -4.24
N SER A 95 -1.18 10.85 -3.45
CA SER A 95 -0.07 11.27 -2.61
C SER A 95 -0.03 10.29 -1.45
N ALA A 96 1.10 9.63 -1.24
CA ALA A 96 1.23 8.87 0.00
C ALA A 96 1.24 9.85 1.16
N ALA A 97 0.31 9.64 2.08
CA ALA A 97 0.34 10.37 3.31
C ALA A 97 1.46 9.80 4.19
N VAL A 98 2.36 10.70 4.63
CA VAL A 98 3.38 10.39 5.61
C VAL A 98 2.94 10.94 6.96
N TYR A 99 2.65 10.03 7.88
CA TYR A 99 2.17 10.32 9.21
C TYR A 99 3.34 10.29 10.21
N GLY A 100 3.40 11.32 11.07
CA GLY A 100 4.46 11.47 12.06
C GLY A 100 4.41 10.45 13.20
N SER A 101 3.35 9.66 13.31
CA SER A 101 3.20 8.59 14.30
C SER A 101 2.30 7.46 13.78
N CYS A 102 2.35 6.32 14.45
CA CYS A 102 1.63 5.10 14.09
C CYS A 102 0.84 4.57 15.29
N THR A 103 -0.50 4.69 15.23
CA THR A 103 -1.42 4.30 16.31
C THR A 103 -2.33 3.12 15.96
N MET A 104 -2.34 2.66 14.70
CA MET A 104 -3.10 1.48 14.30
C MET A 104 -2.52 0.18 14.88
N SER A 105 -3.35 -0.85 15.04
CA SER A 105 -2.96 -2.11 15.69
C SER A 105 -1.73 -2.77 15.06
N ARG A 106 -1.62 -2.75 13.73
CA ARG A 106 -0.49 -3.36 12.99
C ARG A 106 0.85 -2.63 13.17
N CYS A 107 0.87 -1.44 13.76
CA CYS A 107 2.12 -0.76 14.10
C CYS A 107 2.93 -1.54 15.16
N ALA A 108 2.25 -2.28 16.04
CA ALA A 108 2.92 -3.13 17.02
C ALA A 108 3.74 -4.23 16.32
N ASP A 109 3.16 -4.86 15.31
CA ASP A 109 3.84 -5.88 14.49
C ASP A 109 5.03 -5.28 13.73
N ALA A 110 4.86 -4.07 13.18
CA ALA A 110 5.94 -3.35 12.51
C ALA A 110 7.11 -3.02 13.45
N ARG A 111 6.83 -2.64 14.71
CA ARG A 111 7.87 -2.43 15.73
C ARG A 111 8.57 -3.74 16.12
N THR A 112 7.82 -4.83 16.23
CA THR A 112 8.39 -6.18 16.45
C THR A 112 9.30 -6.59 15.30
N ALA A 113 8.85 -6.39 14.06
CA ALA A 113 9.65 -6.64 12.86
C ALA A 113 10.91 -5.79 12.85
N ARG A 114 10.81 -4.48 13.15
CA ARG A 114 11.97 -3.57 13.27
C ARG A 114 12.99 -4.10 14.27
N SER A 115 12.56 -4.52 15.46
CA SER A 115 13.46 -5.10 16.46
C SER A 115 14.11 -6.40 15.97
N GLY A 116 13.35 -7.28 15.32
CA GLY A 116 13.89 -8.52 14.74
C GLY A 116 14.88 -8.28 13.60
N TRP A 117 14.63 -7.31 12.73
CA TRP A 117 15.55 -6.92 11.66
C TRP A 117 16.79 -6.20 12.20
N SER A 118 16.62 -5.39 13.25
CA SER A 118 17.74 -4.78 13.98
C SER A 118 18.65 -5.84 14.59
N ALA A 119 18.09 -6.91 15.17
CA ALA A 119 18.86 -8.03 15.72
C ALA A 119 19.66 -8.79 14.64
N LYS A 120 19.28 -8.65 13.37
CA LYS A 120 20.00 -9.19 12.21
C LYS A 120 20.92 -8.16 11.54
N GLY A 121 21.04 -6.96 12.11
CA GLY A 121 21.91 -5.89 11.60
C GLY A 121 21.37 -5.13 10.39
N PHE A 122 20.06 -5.22 10.11
CA PHE A 122 19.43 -4.63 8.92
C PHE A 122 20.21 -4.98 7.63
N PRO A 123 20.18 -6.25 7.20
CA PRO A 123 20.91 -6.65 5.99
C PRO A 123 20.48 -5.83 4.78
N THR A 124 21.42 -5.54 3.88
CA THR A 124 21.17 -4.72 2.69
C THR A 124 20.99 -5.56 1.43
N SER A 125 21.55 -6.77 1.42
CA SER A 125 21.34 -7.74 0.35
C SER A 125 19.91 -8.24 0.38
N ARG A 126 19.29 -8.27 -0.81
CA ARG A 126 17.94 -8.80 -0.98
C ARG A 126 17.94 -10.31 -0.78
N GLY A 127 17.04 -10.83 0.05
CA GLY A 127 16.96 -12.28 0.29
C GLY A 127 16.15 -12.71 1.50
N TRP A 128 16.08 -14.03 1.67
CA TRP A 128 15.41 -14.70 2.79
C TRP A 128 16.36 -14.85 3.98
N TYR A 129 15.85 -14.55 5.17
CA TYR A 129 16.56 -14.66 6.44
C TYR A 129 15.78 -15.54 7.40
N ALA A 130 16.44 -16.53 7.99
CA ALA A 130 15.84 -17.43 8.97
C ALA A 130 15.22 -16.66 10.13
N TRP A 131 14.03 -17.07 10.55
CA TRP A 131 13.26 -16.52 11.65
C TRP A 131 12.86 -17.61 12.65
N SER A 132 12.34 -17.22 13.81
CA SER A 132 11.85 -18.17 14.81
C SER A 132 10.73 -19.06 14.26
N GLY A 133 10.61 -20.28 14.80
CA GLY A 133 9.54 -21.21 14.43
C GLY A 133 9.70 -21.86 13.05
N GLY A 134 10.93 -21.89 12.51
CA GLY A 134 11.20 -22.46 11.18
C GLY A 134 10.71 -21.60 10.02
N LEU A 135 10.30 -20.36 10.29
CA LEU A 135 9.90 -19.39 9.28
C LEU A 135 11.14 -18.63 8.76
N SER A 136 10.92 -17.84 7.72
CA SER A 136 11.87 -16.86 7.21
C SER A 136 11.17 -15.52 7.01
N ASN A 137 11.96 -14.45 7.02
CA ASN A 137 11.49 -13.12 6.66
C ASN A 137 12.36 -12.56 5.52
N PHE A 138 11.84 -11.59 4.77
CA PHE A 138 12.48 -11.14 3.54
C PHE A 138 13.03 -9.72 3.65
N ALA A 139 14.32 -9.54 3.38
CA ALA A 139 14.92 -8.23 3.18
C ALA A 139 14.75 -7.85 1.70
N GLY A 140 14.06 -6.76 1.43
CA GLY A 140 13.70 -6.35 0.08
C GLY A 140 14.83 -5.65 -0.68
N GLY A 141 15.83 -5.16 0.05
CA GLY A 141 16.97 -4.42 -0.48
C GLY A 141 16.80 -2.92 -0.29
N GLN A 142 17.39 -2.13 -1.18
CA GLN A 142 17.27 -0.67 -1.15
C GLN A 142 15.85 -0.25 -1.54
N PHE A 143 15.28 0.68 -0.76
CA PHE A 143 14.07 1.42 -1.13
C PHE A 143 14.50 2.78 -1.67
N HIS A 144 14.15 3.08 -2.92
CA HIS A 144 14.67 4.25 -3.63
C HIS A 144 13.90 5.54 -3.36
N ASN A 145 12.69 5.46 -2.78
CA ASN A 145 11.85 6.62 -2.51
C ASN A 145 11.62 7.48 -3.77
N TYR A 146 11.28 6.84 -4.90
CA TYR A 146 11.13 7.52 -6.19
C TYR A 146 10.03 8.58 -6.17
N GLU A 147 8.97 8.32 -5.41
CA GLU A 147 7.85 9.23 -5.20
C GLU A 147 8.17 10.36 -4.21
N GLY A 148 9.36 10.36 -3.59
CA GLY A 148 9.83 11.44 -2.72
C GLY A 148 9.05 11.59 -1.40
N GLN A 149 8.38 10.53 -0.96
CA GLN A 149 7.46 10.58 0.19
C GLN A 149 8.22 10.64 1.52
N LEU A 150 9.33 9.91 1.63
CA LEU A 150 10.23 9.97 2.80
C LEU A 150 11.25 11.11 2.65
N PRO A 151 11.87 11.59 3.76
CA PRO A 151 12.89 12.62 3.69
C PRO A 151 14.00 12.33 2.67
N ALA A 152 14.39 13.33 1.88
CA ALA A 152 15.44 13.20 0.87
C ALA A 152 16.85 13.06 1.50
N GLY A 153 17.83 12.70 0.67
CA GLY A 153 19.25 12.64 1.09
C GLY A 153 19.59 11.45 2.01
N ALA A 154 18.76 10.41 2.02
CA ALA A 154 18.96 9.21 2.83
C ALA A 154 18.94 7.94 1.96
N THR A 155 19.62 6.90 2.43
CA THR A 155 19.55 5.56 1.84
C THR A 155 18.64 4.68 2.68
N TYR A 156 17.50 4.32 2.10
CA TYR A 156 16.51 3.49 2.77
C TYR A 156 16.66 2.02 2.38
N HIS A 157 16.32 1.13 3.31
CA HIS A 157 16.19 -0.30 3.04
C HIS A 157 14.83 -0.79 3.52
N GLU A 158 14.23 -1.69 2.76
CA GLU A 158 12.92 -2.25 3.04
C GLU A 158 12.99 -3.67 3.58
N TYR A 159 12.07 -3.98 4.48
CA TYR A 159 11.96 -5.28 5.11
C TYR A 159 10.51 -5.69 5.29
N ASP A 160 10.24 -6.98 5.14
CA ASP A 160 8.91 -7.55 5.37
C ASP A 160 8.57 -7.56 6.86
N VAL A 161 7.29 -7.34 7.17
CA VAL A 161 6.82 -7.30 8.57
C VAL A 161 6.59 -8.71 9.12
N TYR A 162 5.90 -9.57 8.37
CA TYR A 162 5.47 -10.88 8.87
C TYR A 162 6.31 -12.03 8.32
N PRO A 163 6.99 -12.82 9.18
CA PRO A 163 7.66 -14.05 8.77
C PRO A 163 6.69 -15.07 8.16
N ARG A 164 7.21 -15.91 7.27
CA ARG A 164 6.46 -16.90 6.49
C ARG A 164 7.36 -18.05 6.05
N VAL A 165 6.79 -19.06 5.40
CA VAL A 165 7.59 -20.14 4.80
C VAL A 165 8.54 -19.54 3.74
N SER A 166 9.81 -19.97 3.75
CA SER A 166 10.80 -19.54 2.76
C SER A 166 10.29 -19.74 1.34
N GLY A 167 10.40 -18.71 0.50
CA GLY A 167 9.94 -18.74 -0.89
C GLY A 167 8.45 -18.41 -1.07
N ALA A 168 7.67 -18.25 0.00
CA ALA A 168 6.27 -17.84 -0.10
C ALA A 168 6.13 -16.42 -0.69
N ALA A 169 4.98 -16.15 -1.32
CA ALA A 169 4.63 -14.84 -1.83
C ALA A 169 4.70 -13.78 -0.73
N ARG A 170 5.12 -12.56 -1.10
CA ARG A 170 5.20 -11.44 -0.15
C ARG A 170 3.87 -10.73 0.01
N ASP A 171 3.58 -10.27 1.23
CA ASP A 171 2.40 -9.43 1.53
C ASP A 171 2.65 -7.95 1.20
N ALA A 172 1.76 -7.05 1.56
CA ALA A 172 1.91 -5.60 1.34
C ALA A 172 2.66 -4.86 2.46
N TYR A 173 2.93 -5.52 3.60
CA TYR A 173 3.37 -4.85 4.82
C TYR A 173 4.90 -4.72 4.85
N ARG A 174 5.37 -3.48 5.01
CA ARG A 174 6.80 -3.16 4.95
C ARG A 174 7.20 -2.25 6.09
N ILE A 175 8.41 -2.46 6.61
CA ILE A 175 9.14 -1.35 7.25
C ILE A 175 10.20 -0.85 6.29
N VAL A 176 10.39 0.47 6.27
CA VAL A 176 11.43 1.15 5.53
C VAL A 176 12.32 1.88 6.52
N VAL A 177 13.60 1.59 6.50
CA VAL A 177 14.56 2.01 7.53
C VAL A 177 15.63 2.88 6.88
N ASN A 178 15.82 4.09 7.41
CA ASN A 178 17.05 4.83 7.21
C ASN A 178 18.12 4.24 8.13
N ARG A 179 19.06 3.46 7.57
CA ARG A 179 20.05 2.73 8.36
C ARG A 179 21.06 3.63 9.09
N SER A 180 21.30 4.85 8.61
CA SER A 180 22.26 5.76 9.27
C SER A 180 21.68 6.42 10.52
N THR A 181 20.37 6.64 10.55
CA THR A 181 19.68 7.31 11.68
C THR A 181 18.83 6.35 12.52
N GLY A 182 18.52 5.17 11.99
CA GLY A 182 17.56 4.23 12.59
C GLY A 182 16.09 4.65 12.46
N ALA A 183 15.81 5.80 11.84
CA ALA A 183 14.45 6.25 11.59
C ALA A 183 13.73 5.21 10.72
N THR A 184 12.53 4.81 11.17
CA THR A 184 11.78 3.73 10.54
C THR A 184 10.34 4.17 10.27
N TRP A 185 9.83 3.77 9.11
CA TRP A 185 8.44 3.97 8.71
C TRP A 185 7.81 2.62 8.41
N PHE A 186 6.58 2.44 8.85
CA PHE A 186 5.72 1.33 8.48
C PHE A 186 4.83 1.73 7.31
N SER A 187 4.76 0.88 6.30
CA SER A 187 3.78 0.96 5.23
C SER A 187 2.86 -0.28 5.28
N PRO A 188 1.54 -0.09 5.51
CA PRO A 188 0.59 -1.19 5.56
C PRO A 188 0.08 -1.65 4.20
N ASP A 189 0.44 -0.93 3.13
CA ASP A 189 -0.26 -0.91 1.85
C ASP A 189 0.70 -0.77 0.67
N HIS A 190 1.87 -1.42 0.78
CA HIS A 190 2.84 -1.50 -0.30
C HIS A 190 3.28 -0.12 -0.83
N TYR A 191 3.73 0.72 0.10
CA TYR A 191 4.27 2.07 -0.10
C TYR A 191 3.25 3.15 -0.46
N ALA A 192 1.94 2.86 -0.37
CA ALA A 192 0.91 3.87 -0.60
C ALA A 192 0.76 4.84 0.59
N ASN A 193 1.10 4.43 1.81
CA ASN A 193 1.15 5.31 2.99
C ASN A 193 2.33 4.92 3.91
N PHE A 194 2.82 5.89 4.68
CA PHE A 194 3.92 5.69 5.63
C PHE A 194 3.61 6.26 7.01
N TYR A 195 3.91 5.49 8.04
CA TYR A 195 3.70 5.90 9.44
C TYR A 195 5.01 5.74 10.21
N ARG A 196 5.49 6.80 10.85
CA ARG A 196 6.72 6.72 11.64
C ARG A 196 6.52 5.85 12.89
N ILE A 197 7.44 4.91 13.14
CA ILE A 197 7.36 3.91 14.24
C ILE A 197 8.55 3.92 15.19
#